data_AF-A0A6B3H6B5-F1
#
_entry.id   AF-A0A6B3H6B5-F1
#
_cell.length_a   1.000
_cell.length_b   1.000
_cell.length_c   1.000
_cell.angle_alpha   90.00
_cell.angle_beta   90.00
_cell.angle_gamma   90.00
#
_symmetry.space_group_name_H-M   'P 1'
#
loop_
_entity.id
_entity.type
_entity.pdbx_description
1 polymer ?
#
loop_
_entity_poly.entity_id
_entity_poly.type
_entity_poly.pdbx_seq_one_letter_code
_entity_poly.pdbx_strand_id
1 'polypeptide(L)' 'EGTGFLGQAAENVYHLEKDDYYLVGTSEVPLAAYHMDEIVEADKLPLRYAGFSPCFRREAGTYGKDTRGIFRVHQFD' A
#
# COMPACT_ATOMS: atom_id res chain seq x y z
N GLU A 1 9.21 4.70 1.88
CA GLU A 1 8.98 6.16 1.91
C GLU A 1 8.60 6.77 0.56
N GLY A 2 9.04 6.21 -0.57
CA GLY A 2 8.84 6.80 -1.92
C GLY A 2 7.40 7.06 -2.39
N THR A 3 6.38 6.49 -1.76
CA THR A 3 4.96 6.68 -2.10
C THR A 3 4.21 7.60 -1.14
N GLY A 4 4.88 8.17 -0.12
CA GLY A 4 4.27 9.11 0.84
C GLY A 4 3.44 8.48 1.98
N PHE A 5 3.14 7.18 1.92
CA PHE A 5 2.31 6.49 2.92
C PHE A 5 2.94 6.43 4.33
N LEU A 6 4.27 6.37 4.44
CA LEU A 6 4.96 6.31 5.74
C LEU A 6 5.08 7.66 6.46
N GLY A 7 4.66 8.76 5.81
CA GLY A 7 4.58 10.08 6.45
C GLY A 7 3.15 10.37 6.94
N GLN A 8 2.25 10.61 5.99
CA GLN A 8 0.88 11.08 6.30
C GLN A 8 -0.06 9.97 6.76
N ALA A 9 0.20 8.71 6.39
CA ALA A 9 -0.68 7.58 6.67
C ALA A 9 -0.02 6.51 7.56
N ALA A 10 1.08 6.84 8.23
CA ALA A 10 1.89 5.90 9.00
C ALA A 10 1.08 5.15 10.06
N GLU A 11 0.14 5.83 10.72
CA GLU A 11 -0.76 5.25 11.72
C GLU A 11 -1.67 4.15 11.17
N ASN A 12 -1.93 4.14 9.86
CA ASN A 12 -2.77 3.17 9.17
C ASN A 12 -2.01 1.98 8.56
N VAL A 13 -0.67 1.98 8.65
CA VAL A 13 0.19 0.92 8.10
C VAL A 13 0.60 -0.05 9.21
N TYR A 14 0.59 -1.34 8.92
CA TYR A 14 1.14 -2.36 9.82
C TYR A 14 2.66 -2.44 9.66
N HIS A 15 3.40 -2.32 10.76
CA HIS A 15 4.85 -2.52 10.83
C HIS A 15 5.16 -3.87 11.48
N LEU A 16 6.02 -4.64 10.84
CA LEU A 16 6.54 -5.93 11.31
C LEU A 16 7.89 -5.66 11.97
N GLU A 17 7.86 -5.28 13.25
CA GLU A 17 9.02 -4.77 13.99
C GLU A 17 10.26 -5.67 13.94
N LYS A 18 10.07 -6.99 13.86
CA LYS A 18 11.17 -7.97 13.84
C LYS A 18 12.00 -7.92 12.56
N ASP A 19 11.36 -7.57 11.45
CA ASP A 19 11.92 -7.69 10.11
C ASP A 19 12.04 -6.33 9.41
N ASP A 20 11.61 -5.25 10.08
CA ASP A 20 11.50 -3.89 9.56
C ASP A 20 10.72 -3.80 8.23
N TYR A 21 9.65 -4.60 8.11
CA TYR A 21 8.77 -4.60 6.96
C TYR A 21 7.44 -3.92 7.24
N TYR A 22 6.81 -3.43 6.19
CA TYR A 22 5.51 -2.78 6.25
C TYR A 22 4.53 -3.51 5.35
N LEU A 23 3.35 -3.86 5.86
CA LEU A 23 2.28 -4.43 5.02
C LEU A 23 1.61 -3.31 4.23
N VAL A 24 1.50 -3.49 2.93
CA VAL A 24 0.97 -2.47 2.02
C VAL A 24 -0.56 -2.45 2.04
N GLY A 25 -1.14 -1.24 1.99
CA GLY A 25 -2.59 -1.04 1.92
C GLY A 25 -3.14 -0.85 0.50
N THR A 26 -2.28 -1.02 -0.52
CA THR A 26 -2.57 -0.94 -1.96
C THR A 26 -1.40 -1.53 -2.76
N SER A 27 -1.68 -2.15 -3.91
CA SER A 27 -0.65 -2.62 -4.86
C SER A 27 0.15 -1.47 -5.48
N GLU A 28 -0.32 -0.22 -5.35
CA GLU A 28 0.38 0.96 -5.86
C GLU A 28 1.76 1.13 -5.22
N VAL A 29 1.92 0.82 -3.92
CA VAL A 29 3.19 1.01 -3.21
C VAL A 29 4.35 0.22 -3.86
N PRO A 30 4.22 -1.11 -4.09
CA PRO A 30 5.27 -1.85 -4.78
C PRO A 30 5.34 -1.51 -6.28
N LEU A 31 4.22 -1.19 -6.94
CA LEU A 31 4.23 -0.81 -8.36
C LEU A 31 4.98 0.50 -8.62
N ALA A 32 4.82 1.50 -7.77
CA ALA A 32 5.53 2.77 -7.88
C ALA A 32 7.04 2.61 -7.65
N ALA A 33 7.44 1.65 -6.82
CA ALA A 33 8.84 1.32 -6.57
C ALA A 33 9.43 0.33 -7.60
N TYR A 34 8.63 -0.19 -8.54
CA TYR A 34 9.03 -1.29 -9.41
C TYR A 34 10.23 -0.96 -10.32
N HIS A 35 10.35 0.32 -10.72
CA HIS A 35 11.47 0.85 -11.50
C HIS A 35 12.34 1.81 -10.69
N MET A 36 12.41 1.63 -9.38
CA MET A 36 13.29 2.42 -8.53
C MET A 36 14.74 2.21 -8.98
N ASP A 37 15.50 3.31 -9.09
CA ASP A 37 16.88 3.34 -9.54
C ASP A 37 17.12 2.86 -10.99
N GLU A 38 16.07 2.85 -11.82
CA GLU A 38 16.15 2.51 -13.25
C GLU A 38 15.90 3.74 -14.16
N ILE A 39 16.58 3.79 -15.31
CA ILE A 39 16.25 4.72 -16.40
C ILE A 39 15.40 3.96 -17.42
N VAL A 40 14.15 4.36 -17.57
CA VAL A 40 13.23 3.77 -18.55
C VAL A 40 13.43 4.43 -19.91
N GLU A 41 13.69 3.60 -20.93
CA GLU A 41 13.79 4.05 -22.32
C GLU A 41 12.46 4.65 -22.82
N ALA A 42 12.54 5.76 -23.55
CA ALA A 42 11.36 6.54 -23.94
C ALA A 42 10.41 5.78 -24.87
N ASP A 43 10.93 4.83 -25.67
CA ASP A 43 10.16 3.99 -26.58
C ASP A 43 9.30 2.93 -25.86
N LYS A 44 9.60 2.63 -24.59
CA LYS A 44 8.82 1.71 -23.74
C LYS A 44 7.63 2.39 -23.06
N LEU A 45 7.50 3.72 -23.19
CA LEU A 45 6.43 4.48 -22.54
C LEU A 45 5.16 4.53 -23.42
N PRO A 46 3.95 4.54 -22.81
CA PRO A 46 3.69 4.47 -21.37
C PRO A 46 3.73 3.04 -20.84
N LEU A 47 4.36 2.86 -19.67
CA LEU A 47 4.24 1.62 -18.92
C LEU A 47 2.85 1.57 -18.26
N ARG A 48 2.14 0.44 -18.45
CA ARG A 48 0.78 0.25 -17.93
C ARG A 48 0.74 -1.04 -17.13
N TYR A 49 0.45 -0.93 -15.84
CA TYR A 49 0.40 -2.04 -14.91
C TYR A 49 -0.99 -2.23 -14.34
N ALA A 50 -1.36 -3.49 -14.12
CA ALA A 50 -2.47 -3.88 -13.28
C ALA A 50 -1.88 -4.70 -12.12
N GLY A 51 -2.00 -4.21 -10.90
CA GLY A 51 -1.56 -4.89 -9.70
C GLY A 51 -2.76 -5.55 -9.01
N PHE A 52 -2.56 -6.78 -8.54
CA PHE A 52 -3.47 -7.47 -7.64
C PHE A 52 -2.66 -7.96 -6.45
N SER A 53 -3.06 -7.57 -5.24
CA SER A 53 -2.39 -8.00 -4.02
C SER A 53 -3.33 -7.90 -2.82
N PRO A 54 -3.18 -8.78 -1.82
CA PRO A 54 -3.83 -8.56 -0.54
C PRO A 54 -3.36 -7.24 0.06
N CYS A 55 -4.30 -6.42 0.52
CA CYS A 55 -4.09 -5.09 1.06
C CYS A 55 -4.43 -5.07 2.56
N PHE A 56 -3.59 -4.41 3.35
CA PHE A 56 -3.72 -4.35 4.81
C PHE A 56 -3.85 -2.92 5.32
N ARG A 57 -4.86 -2.65 6.16
CA ARG A 57 -5.08 -1.33 6.79
C ARG A 57 -5.44 -1.48 8.25
N ARG A 58 -4.81 -0.66 9.11
CA ARG A 58 -5.10 -0.69 10.57
C ARG A 58 -6.46 -0.09 10.93
N GLU A 59 -7.05 0.71 10.05
CA GLU A 59 -8.30 1.44 10.31
C GLU A 59 -8.24 2.22 11.64
N ALA A 60 -7.10 2.86 11.88
CA ALA A 60 -6.87 3.66 13.06
C ALA A 60 -7.77 4.91 13.00
N GLY A 61 -8.47 5.20 14.09
CA GLY A 61 -9.34 6.39 14.21
C GLY A 61 -10.78 6.22 13.73
N THR A 62 -11.21 5.04 13.28
CA THR A 62 -12.57 4.81 12.73
C THR A 62 -13.51 4.08 13.70
N TYR A 63 -13.32 4.29 15.01
CA TYR A 63 -14.10 3.62 16.05
C TYR A 63 -15.61 3.85 15.85
N GLY A 64 -16.37 2.76 15.80
CA GLY A 64 -17.84 2.78 15.71
C GLY A 64 -18.43 2.97 14.31
N LYS A 65 -17.61 3.09 13.26
CA LYS A 65 -18.08 3.12 11.86
C LYS A 65 -17.92 1.76 11.19
N ASP A 66 -18.95 1.32 10.47
CA ASP A 66 -18.93 0.13 9.59
C ASP A 66 -18.40 -1.16 10.26
N THR A 67 -18.75 -1.37 11.54
CA THR A 67 -18.17 -2.43 12.39
C THR A 67 -18.64 -3.84 12.07
N ARG A 68 -19.51 -4.02 11.08
CA ARG A 68 -20.07 -5.33 10.68
C ARG A 68 -20.09 -5.46 9.17
N GLY A 69 -19.86 -6.67 8.68
CA GLY A 69 -19.80 -6.98 7.26
C GLY A 69 -18.38 -6.85 6.71
N ILE A 70 -18.27 -6.62 5.40
CA ILE A 70 -16.99 -6.62 4.66
C ILE A 70 -16.58 -5.23 4.15
N PHE A 71 -17.36 -4.20 4.43
CA PHE A 71 -17.12 -2.85 3.92
C PHE A 71 -15.87 -2.19 4.51
N ARG A 72 -15.51 -2.53 5.76
CA ARG A 72 -14.33 -2.04 6.45
C ARG A 72 -13.69 -3.18 7.22
N VAL A 73 -12.60 -3.69 6.68
CA VAL A 73 -11.85 -4.83 7.22
C VAL A 73 -10.36 -4.56 7.15
N HIS A 74 -9.58 -5.24 8.00
CA HIS A 74 -8.14 -5.04 8.06
C HIS A 74 -7.39 -5.63 6.87
N GLN A 75 -7.99 -6.60 6.18
CA GLN A 75 -7.43 -7.25 4.99
C GLN A 75 -8.51 -7.32 3.91
N PHE A 76 -8.16 -6.94 2.68
CA PHE A 76 -9.02 -7.01 1.51
C PHE A 76 -8.19 -7.22 0.23
N ASP A 77 -8.86 -7.50 -0.88
CA ASP A 77 -8.29 -7.63 -2.21
C ASP A 77 -8.72 -6.47 -3.12
#